data_AF-A0A1L9WQ42-F1
#
_entry.id   AF-A0A1L9WQ42-F1
#
_cell.length_a   1.000
_cell.length_b   1.000
_cell.length_c   1.000
_cell.angle_alpha   90.00
_cell.angle_beta   90.00
_cell.angle_gamma   90.00
#
_symmetry.space_group_name_H-M   'P 1'
#
loop_
_entity.id
_entity.type
_entity.pdbx_description
1 polymer ?
#
loop_
_entity_poly.entity_id
_entity_poly.type
_entity_poly.pdbx_seq_one_letter_code
_entity_poly.pdbx_strand_id
1 'polypeptide(L)'
;MEHNVCLSPEPGKLHGFVASPGNFIYTHARAPILSYARMAPFHDILVPCPFYVNNPVAQDEKKTETEDSIPFHDKLKVVYWRGRSTGGHALRTTWRYGHRQRFVGFVHALQRAAEVFDVSRFFFGPSIRGWGERTTTTTTTTRGALRIAFDVQMGGFIQCDEEVCDEMERVLGHAHFEGQDAERQFRYLYDLDGNGMSGRFYHLLSQRAVVLKQTWFQEWHDERLLPWAHYIPVTMGMEELPSVVDFLINDPDGERISAEIAEAGSAWSRRVLRDIDMSVYVYRLLLEMAAIFKPLDPDEKVWETVTEQLL
;
A
#
# COMPACT_ATOMS: atom_id res chain seq x y z
N MET A 1 10.48 12.46 -0.76
CA MET A 1 9.86 13.52 -1.59
C MET A 1 8.60 13.01 -2.32
N GLU A 2 8.55 11.76 -2.75
CA GLU A 2 7.42 11.15 -3.50
C GLU A 2 6.13 10.85 -2.74
N HIS A 3 6.13 10.94 -1.40
CA HIS A 3 4.93 10.76 -0.57
C HIS A 3 4.17 12.07 -0.29
N ASN A 4 4.56 13.19 -0.91
CA ASN A 4 3.88 14.47 -0.73
C ASN A 4 2.85 14.71 -1.85
N VAL A 5 1.57 14.55 -1.50
CA VAL A 5 0.43 14.80 -2.40
C VAL A 5 0.46 16.18 -3.07
N CYS A 6 1.02 17.22 -2.42
CA CYS A 6 1.11 18.57 -2.98
C CYS A 6 2.15 18.71 -4.11
N LEU A 7 3.09 17.76 -4.23
CA LEU A 7 4.09 17.77 -5.29
C LEU A 7 3.59 17.05 -6.56
N SER A 8 2.49 16.32 -6.47
CA SER A 8 1.87 15.68 -7.62
C SER A 8 1.14 16.73 -8.48
N PRO A 9 1.34 16.76 -9.81
CA PRO A 9 0.66 17.72 -10.69
C PRO A 9 -0.87 17.56 -10.71
N GLU A 10 -1.35 16.31 -10.68
CA GLU A 10 -2.79 15.99 -10.74
C GLU A 10 -3.18 14.96 -9.67
N PRO A 11 -3.12 15.31 -8.38
CA PRO A 11 -3.27 14.34 -7.29
C PRO A 11 -4.66 13.69 -7.25
N GLY A 12 -5.69 14.44 -7.67
CA GLY A 12 -7.05 13.94 -7.83
C GLY A 12 -7.22 12.89 -8.94
N LYS A 13 -6.21 12.67 -9.78
CA LYS A 13 -6.21 11.58 -10.79
C LYS A 13 -5.45 10.33 -10.33
N LEU A 14 -4.83 10.38 -9.15
CA LEU A 14 -3.95 9.31 -8.67
C LEU A 14 -4.53 8.57 -7.46
N HIS A 15 -5.35 9.22 -6.63
CA HIS A 15 -5.80 8.65 -5.37
C HIS A 15 -7.26 8.97 -5.06
N GLY A 16 -8.04 7.94 -4.66
CA GLY A 16 -9.48 8.06 -4.39
C GLY A 16 -9.83 9.08 -3.30
N PHE A 17 -9.03 9.17 -2.24
CA PHE A 17 -9.25 10.12 -1.14
C PHE A 17 -9.22 11.57 -1.62
N VAL A 18 -8.38 11.88 -2.61
CA VAL A 18 -8.29 13.23 -3.19
C VAL A 18 -9.36 13.43 -4.27
N ALA A 19 -9.63 12.40 -5.07
CA ALA A 19 -10.55 12.45 -6.19
C ALA A 19 -12.01 12.57 -5.76
N SER A 20 -12.41 11.76 -4.77
CA SER A 20 -13.80 11.58 -4.34
C SER A 20 -13.80 10.86 -2.98
N PRO A 21 -13.46 11.53 -1.87
CA PRO A 21 -13.50 10.91 -0.55
C PRO A 21 -14.93 10.56 -0.16
N GLY A 22 -15.14 9.41 0.50
CA GLY A 22 -16.47 9.05 0.99
C GLY A 22 -16.94 9.93 2.15
N ASN A 23 -16.02 10.27 3.05
CA ASN A 23 -16.21 11.24 4.12
C ASN A 23 -14.91 12.04 4.25
N PHE A 24 -15.00 13.37 4.18
CA PHE A 24 -13.85 14.24 4.37
C PHE A 24 -14.28 15.54 5.03
N ILE A 25 -13.90 15.70 6.28
CA ILE A 25 -14.12 16.90 7.07
C ILE A 25 -12.75 17.40 7.49
N TYR A 26 -12.49 18.68 7.25
CA TYR A 26 -11.23 19.32 7.58
C TYR A 26 -11.48 20.67 8.22
N THR A 27 -10.47 21.20 8.90
CA THR A 27 -10.49 22.53 9.49
C THR A 27 -9.18 23.25 9.22
N HIS A 28 -9.25 24.57 9.12
CA HIS A 28 -8.08 25.44 9.13
C HIS A 28 -7.71 25.90 10.54
N ALA A 29 -8.56 25.61 11.54
CA ALA A 29 -8.27 25.91 12.93
C ALA A 29 -7.07 25.08 13.41
N ARG A 30 -6.23 25.68 14.26
CA ARG A 30 -5.12 25.00 14.90
C ARG A 30 -5.64 24.21 16.10
N ALA A 31 -6.17 23.03 15.84
CA ALA A 31 -6.65 22.11 16.87
C ALA A 31 -5.78 20.85 16.92
N PRO A 32 -5.50 20.29 18.11
CA PRO A 32 -4.79 19.02 18.25
C PRO A 32 -5.70 17.85 17.86
N ILE A 33 -5.79 17.56 16.57
CA ILE A 33 -6.54 16.42 16.05
C ILE A 33 -5.64 15.20 16.05
N LEU A 34 -6.07 14.12 16.72
CA LEU A 34 -5.40 12.83 16.70
C LEU A 34 -5.95 11.99 15.54
N SER A 35 -5.06 11.50 14.67
CA SER A 35 -5.44 10.69 13.51
C SER A 35 -4.52 9.48 13.36
N TYR A 36 -5.04 8.38 12.80
CA TYR A 36 -4.25 7.16 12.59
C TYR A 36 -3.22 7.30 11.49
N ALA A 37 -3.50 8.16 10.52
CA ALA A 37 -2.63 8.48 9.42
C ALA A 37 -3.00 9.86 8.87
N ARG A 38 -2.07 10.52 8.17
CA ARG A 38 -2.32 11.83 7.56
C ARG A 38 -1.56 11.98 6.25
N MET A 39 -2.09 12.74 5.28
CA MET A 39 -1.28 13.19 4.16
C MET A 39 -0.42 14.39 4.56
N ALA A 40 0.69 14.63 3.86
CA ALA A 40 1.63 15.71 4.16
C ALA A 40 1.03 17.12 4.44
N PRO A 41 -0.08 17.56 3.83
CA PRO A 41 -0.66 18.89 4.10
C PRO A 41 -1.36 19.02 5.46
N PHE A 42 -1.72 17.90 6.06
CA PHE A 42 -2.46 17.86 7.33
C PHE A 42 -1.50 17.86 8.51
N HIS A 43 -1.90 18.49 9.61
CA HIS A 43 -1.07 18.67 10.81
C HIS A 43 -1.50 17.78 11.97
N ASP A 44 -2.34 16.79 11.70
CA ASP A 44 -2.82 15.83 12.66
C ASP A 44 -1.66 15.15 13.40
N ILE A 45 -1.87 14.93 14.69
CA ILE A 45 -0.95 14.22 15.55
C ILE A 45 -1.20 12.72 15.33
N LEU A 46 -0.18 12.02 14.87
CA LEU A 46 -0.30 10.61 14.51
C LEU A 46 -0.36 9.72 15.74
N VAL A 47 -1.33 8.82 15.78
CA VAL A 47 -1.47 7.75 16.79
C VAL A 47 -1.54 6.38 16.11
N PRO A 48 -1.05 5.30 16.75
CA PRO A 48 -1.15 3.95 16.20
C PRO A 48 -2.60 3.56 15.91
N CYS A 49 -2.83 2.96 14.75
CA CYS A 49 -4.16 2.50 14.37
C CYS A 49 -4.55 1.24 15.13
N PRO A 50 -5.80 1.16 15.66
CA PRO A 50 -6.30 -0.04 16.28
C PRO A 50 -6.29 -1.29 15.39
N PHE A 51 -6.29 -1.16 14.06
CA PHE A 51 -6.17 -2.31 13.15
C PHE A 51 -4.84 -3.06 13.27
N TYR A 52 -3.82 -2.42 13.84
CA TYR A 52 -2.54 -3.06 14.13
C TYR A 52 -2.50 -3.77 15.47
N VAL A 53 -3.47 -3.51 16.36
CA VAL A 53 -3.61 -4.21 17.64
C VAL A 53 -4.11 -5.62 17.37
N ASN A 54 -3.50 -6.62 18.02
CA ASN A 54 -3.72 -8.06 17.72
C ASN A 54 -3.30 -8.50 16.31
N ASN A 55 -2.32 -7.85 15.70
CA ASN A 55 -1.72 -8.31 14.45
C ASN A 55 -0.73 -9.47 14.72
N PRO A 56 -0.54 -10.43 13.79
CA PRO A 56 0.49 -11.47 13.90
C PRO A 56 1.90 -10.97 14.24
N VAL A 57 2.27 -9.74 13.82
CA VAL A 57 3.53 -9.09 14.22
C VAL A 57 3.64 -8.90 15.74
N ALA A 58 2.51 -8.62 16.40
CA ALA A 58 2.44 -8.31 17.82
C ALA A 58 2.17 -9.53 18.72
N GLN A 59 1.56 -10.60 18.19
CA GLN A 59 1.13 -11.75 19.01
C GLN A 59 2.20 -12.85 19.20
N ASP A 60 3.30 -12.84 18.44
CA ASP A 60 4.22 -13.99 18.34
C ASP A 60 5.63 -13.77 18.92
N GLU A 61 5.77 -13.18 20.12
CA GLU A 61 7.04 -13.34 20.87
C GLU A 61 7.24 -14.80 21.35
N LYS A 62 6.17 -15.60 21.49
CA LYS A 62 6.20 -17.00 21.96
C LYS A 62 5.93 -18.06 20.89
N LYS A 63 5.63 -17.64 19.66
CA LYS A 63 5.49 -18.48 18.47
C LYS A 63 6.60 -18.14 17.49
N THR A 64 7.82 -18.13 18.03
CA THR A 64 9.03 -18.35 17.23
C THR A 64 8.81 -19.62 16.41
N GLU A 65 8.69 -19.45 15.10
CA GLU A 65 8.52 -20.55 14.13
C GLU A 65 7.27 -21.40 14.38
N THR A 66 6.09 -20.88 14.07
CA THR A 66 4.98 -21.81 13.80
C THR A 66 5.35 -22.68 12.60
N GLU A 67 5.02 -23.97 12.68
CA GLU A 67 5.12 -24.97 11.60
C GLU A 67 4.51 -24.50 10.26
N ASP A 68 3.75 -23.40 10.24
CA ASP A 68 3.07 -22.82 9.09
C ASP A 68 3.84 -21.71 8.33
N SER A 69 5.05 -21.32 8.76
CA SER A 69 5.80 -20.26 8.05
C SER A 69 6.52 -20.82 6.82
N ILE A 70 6.05 -20.47 5.61
CA ILE A 70 6.68 -20.85 4.35
C ILE A 70 7.98 -20.03 4.17
N PRO A 71 9.16 -20.65 3.95
CA PRO A 71 10.39 -19.94 3.65
C PRO A 71 10.27 -19.09 2.38
N PHE A 72 10.99 -17.95 2.32
CA PHE A 72 10.91 -17.02 1.19
C PHE A 72 11.15 -17.70 -0.17
N HIS A 73 12.16 -18.56 -0.27
CA HIS A 73 12.50 -19.24 -1.51
C HIS A 73 11.49 -20.34 -1.92
N ASP A 74 10.62 -20.79 -1.01
CA ASP A 74 9.60 -21.80 -1.31
C ASP A 74 8.27 -21.16 -1.76
N LYS A 75 8.15 -19.84 -1.64
CA LYS A 75 6.98 -19.06 -2.11
C LYS A 75 7.01 -18.86 -3.62
N LEU A 76 5.83 -18.61 -4.20
CA LEU A 76 5.63 -18.28 -5.61
C LEU A 76 6.23 -16.91 -5.95
N LYS A 77 6.98 -16.85 -7.06
CA LYS A 77 7.59 -15.62 -7.60
C LYS A 77 6.57 -14.72 -8.31
N VAL A 78 5.54 -14.29 -7.57
CA VAL A 78 4.42 -13.51 -8.11
C VAL A 78 4.11 -12.36 -7.16
N VAL A 79 3.78 -11.21 -7.74
CA VAL A 79 3.21 -10.04 -7.09
C VAL A 79 1.73 -10.27 -6.88
N TYR A 80 1.34 -10.36 -5.61
CA TYR A 80 -0.01 -10.68 -5.21
C TYR A 80 -0.73 -9.47 -4.63
N TRP A 81 -2.01 -9.33 -5.00
CA TRP A 81 -2.93 -8.42 -4.32
C TRP A 81 -4.39 -8.87 -4.47
N ARG A 82 -5.11 -8.83 -3.34
CA ARG A 82 -6.57 -8.81 -3.29
C ARG A 82 -7.02 -7.71 -2.35
N GLY A 83 -7.97 -6.90 -2.80
CA GLY A 83 -8.57 -5.88 -1.97
C GLY A 83 -9.86 -5.38 -2.56
N ARG A 84 -10.69 -4.80 -1.69
CA ARG A 84 -11.92 -4.15 -2.14
C ARG A 84 -11.63 -2.78 -2.75
N SER A 85 -12.56 -2.24 -3.52
CA SER A 85 -12.47 -0.93 -4.20
C SER A 85 -12.49 0.29 -3.27
N THR A 86 -12.04 0.15 -2.02
CA THR A 86 -12.03 1.23 -1.04
C THR A 86 -11.01 2.31 -1.36
N GLY A 87 -11.08 3.41 -0.61
CA GLY A 87 -10.15 4.54 -0.74
C GLY A 87 -10.74 5.79 -1.32
N GLY A 88 -12.04 5.77 -1.59
CA GLY A 88 -12.89 6.89 -1.97
C GLY A 88 -14.31 6.37 -2.17
N HIS A 89 -15.25 7.27 -2.40
CA HIS A 89 -16.56 6.92 -2.95
C HIS A 89 -16.50 7.01 -4.48
N ALA A 90 -16.61 5.87 -5.14
CA ALA A 90 -16.47 5.75 -6.58
C ALA A 90 -17.73 6.27 -7.29
N LEU A 91 -17.55 7.34 -8.06
CA LEU A 91 -18.56 7.88 -8.97
C LEU A 91 -18.25 7.46 -10.40
N ARG A 92 -19.26 7.48 -11.28
CA ARG A 92 -19.11 7.16 -12.70
C ARG A 92 -17.97 7.93 -13.39
N THR A 93 -17.77 9.18 -13.00
CA THR A 93 -16.75 10.08 -13.58
C THR A 93 -15.37 9.95 -12.94
N THR A 94 -15.26 9.42 -11.72
CA THR A 94 -14.02 9.48 -10.92
C THR A 94 -13.46 8.13 -10.52
N TRP A 95 -14.20 7.02 -10.63
CA TRP A 95 -13.72 5.71 -10.16
C TRP A 95 -12.40 5.29 -10.80
N ARG A 96 -12.16 5.70 -12.06
CA ARG A 96 -10.92 5.45 -12.83
C ARG A 96 -9.68 6.12 -12.22
N TYR A 97 -9.87 7.08 -11.33
CA TYR A 97 -8.80 7.78 -10.61
C TYR A 97 -8.49 7.19 -9.23
N GLY A 98 -9.28 6.21 -8.76
CA GLY A 98 -9.01 5.51 -7.52
C GLY A 98 -7.73 4.69 -7.63
N HIS A 99 -6.83 4.78 -6.63
CA HIS A 99 -5.50 4.15 -6.70
C HIS A 99 -5.58 2.62 -6.84
N ARG A 100 -6.56 1.95 -6.20
CA ARG A 100 -6.77 0.50 -6.33
C ARG A 100 -7.27 0.12 -7.72
N GLN A 101 -8.23 0.88 -8.25
CA GLN A 101 -8.78 0.71 -9.59
C GLN A 101 -7.70 0.91 -10.65
N ARG A 102 -6.87 1.95 -10.48
CA ARG A 102 -5.71 2.22 -11.34
C ARG A 102 -4.69 1.10 -11.28
N PHE A 103 -4.37 0.57 -10.10
CA PHE A 103 -3.42 -0.52 -9.97
C PHE A 103 -3.89 -1.78 -10.71
N VAL A 104 -5.12 -2.25 -10.45
CA VAL A 104 -5.68 -3.43 -11.14
C VAL A 104 -5.75 -3.18 -12.65
N GLY A 105 -6.23 -2.01 -13.08
CA GLY A 105 -6.29 -1.64 -14.50
C GLY A 105 -4.92 -1.57 -15.17
N PHE A 106 -3.90 -1.06 -14.48
CA PHE A 106 -2.51 -0.99 -14.94
C PHE A 106 -1.94 -2.39 -15.12
N VAL A 107 -2.08 -3.27 -14.13
CA VAL A 107 -1.61 -4.66 -14.22
C VAL A 107 -2.30 -5.41 -15.35
N HIS A 108 -3.63 -5.28 -15.49
CA HIS A 108 -4.36 -5.91 -16.59
C HIS A 108 -3.90 -5.38 -17.97
N ALA A 109 -3.60 -4.08 -18.08
CA ALA A 109 -3.06 -3.52 -19.31
C ALA A 109 -1.65 -4.06 -19.61
N LEU A 110 -0.80 -4.19 -18.58
CA LEU A 110 0.54 -4.76 -18.70
C LEU A 110 0.50 -6.23 -19.14
N GLN A 111 -0.37 -7.04 -18.54
CA GLN A 111 -0.56 -8.45 -18.91
C GLN A 111 -1.07 -8.61 -20.35
N ARG A 112 -2.08 -7.83 -20.75
CA ARG A 112 -2.58 -7.83 -22.14
C ARG A 112 -1.52 -7.41 -23.14
N ALA A 113 -0.70 -6.40 -22.81
CA ALA A 113 0.40 -5.98 -23.66
C ALA A 113 1.40 -7.13 -23.84
N ALA A 114 1.78 -7.81 -22.75
CA ALA A 114 2.66 -8.97 -22.80
C ALA A 114 2.09 -10.11 -23.68
N GLU A 115 0.79 -10.40 -23.57
CA GLU A 115 0.12 -11.41 -24.42
C GLU A 115 0.16 -11.06 -25.91
N VAL A 116 -0.14 -9.81 -26.28
CA VAL A 116 -0.08 -9.36 -27.68
C VAL A 116 1.34 -9.50 -28.23
N PHE A 117 2.36 -9.16 -27.45
CA PHE A 117 3.75 -9.32 -27.88
C PHE A 117 4.14 -10.80 -28.05
N ASP A 118 3.71 -11.69 -27.15
CA ASP A 118 3.97 -13.13 -27.27
C ASP A 118 3.28 -13.72 -28.51
N VAL A 119 2.02 -13.37 -28.75
CA VAL A 119 1.26 -13.79 -29.96
C VAL A 119 1.91 -13.24 -31.23
N SER A 120 2.35 -11.98 -31.23
CA SER A 120 3.02 -11.40 -32.41
C SER A 120 4.30 -12.15 -32.79
N ARG A 121 5.07 -12.62 -31.79
CA ARG A 121 6.25 -13.47 -32.02
C ARG A 121 5.89 -14.84 -32.58
N PHE A 122 4.80 -15.43 -32.10
CA PHE A 122 4.32 -16.73 -32.59
C PHE A 122 3.94 -16.67 -34.08
N PHE A 123 3.25 -15.61 -34.52
CA PHE A 123 2.79 -15.48 -35.90
C PHE A 123 3.82 -14.87 -36.87
N PHE A 124 4.69 -13.96 -36.43
CA PHE A 124 5.59 -13.21 -37.33
C PHE A 124 7.08 -13.57 -37.21
N GLY A 125 7.43 -14.54 -36.35
CA GLY A 125 8.82 -14.95 -36.11
C GLY A 125 9.70 -13.79 -35.58
N PRO A 126 11.01 -14.01 -35.35
CA PRO A 126 11.90 -12.99 -34.77
C PRO A 126 12.32 -11.89 -35.79
N SER A 127 11.43 -11.49 -36.72
CA SER A 127 11.81 -10.74 -37.93
C SER A 127 11.56 -9.23 -37.91
N ILE A 128 11.27 -8.59 -36.76
CA ILE A 128 11.32 -7.11 -36.69
C ILE A 128 12.76 -6.67 -36.36
N ARG A 129 13.66 -6.79 -37.35
CA ARG A 129 14.93 -6.04 -37.38
C ARG A 129 14.62 -4.61 -37.82
N GLY A 130 14.49 -3.69 -36.87
CA GLY A 130 14.15 -2.31 -37.21
C GLY A 130 14.18 -1.31 -36.07
N TRP A 131 15.21 -1.32 -35.23
CA TRP A 131 15.75 -0.11 -34.56
C TRP A 131 17.04 -0.46 -33.80
N GLY A 132 18.15 0.18 -34.19
CA GLY A 132 19.44 0.30 -33.50
C GLY A 132 19.92 -0.83 -32.59
N GLU A 133 20.89 -1.61 -33.07
CA GLU A 133 21.71 -2.52 -32.28
C GLU A 133 22.32 -1.85 -31.03
N ARG A 134 21.81 -2.22 -29.84
CA ARG A 134 22.66 -2.55 -28.69
C ARG A 134 22.30 -3.96 -28.27
N THR A 135 23.29 -4.83 -28.34
CA THR A 135 23.23 -6.24 -27.96
C THR A 135 22.92 -6.36 -26.46
N THR A 136 21.64 -6.39 -26.09
CA THR A 136 21.19 -6.92 -24.80
C THR A 136 20.56 -8.27 -25.04
N THR A 137 21.30 -9.32 -24.73
CA THR A 137 20.88 -10.73 -24.73
C THR A 137 19.77 -11.02 -23.69
N THR A 138 19.28 -9.99 -23.00
CA THR A 138 18.40 -10.02 -21.82
C THR A 138 16.92 -9.71 -22.10
N THR A 139 16.43 -9.71 -23.34
CA THR A 139 15.03 -9.24 -23.62
C THR A 139 13.98 -10.33 -23.91
N THR A 140 14.38 -11.60 -24.02
CA THR A 140 13.45 -12.66 -24.46
C THR A 140 12.75 -13.36 -23.29
N THR A 141 13.44 -13.63 -22.18
CA THR A 141 12.87 -14.31 -20.99
C THR A 141 12.02 -13.38 -20.12
N THR A 142 12.44 -12.13 -20.04
CA THR A 142 11.94 -11.02 -19.23
C THR A 142 10.49 -10.64 -19.51
N ARG A 143 10.05 -10.78 -20.77
CA ARG A 143 8.74 -10.29 -21.23
C ARG A 143 7.60 -11.29 -21.00
N GLY A 144 7.86 -12.58 -21.15
CA GLY A 144 6.92 -13.64 -20.75
C GLY A 144 6.79 -13.76 -19.23
N ALA A 145 7.85 -13.37 -18.49
CA ALA A 145 7.85 -13.33 -17.03
C ALA A 145 6.86 -12.29 -16.48
N LEU A 146 6.75 -11.10 -17.08
CA LEU A 146 5.82 -10.06 -16.65
C LEU A 146 4.34 -10.49 -16.70
N ARG A 147 3.97 -11.38 -17.63
CA ARG A 147 2.61 -11.94 -17.70
C ARG A 147 2.27 -12.77 -16.45
N ILE A 148 3.22 -13.61 -16.00
CA ILE A 148 3.05 -14.55 -14.89
C ILE A 148 3.40 -13.88 -13.54
N ALA A 149 4.10 -12.75 -13.58
CA ALA A 149 4.60 -12.03 -12.41
C ALA A 149 3.51 -11.36 -11.57
N PHE A 150 2.26 -11.24 -12.04
CA PHE A 150 1.19 -10.58 -11.30
C PHE A 150 -0.04 -11.47 -11.14
N ASP A 151 -0.48 -11.61 -9.89
CA ASP A 151 -1.76 -12.17 -9.50
C ASP A 151 -2.52 -11.10 -8.70
N VAL A 152 -3.19 -10.21 -9.43
CA VAL A 152 -3.83 -9.00 -8.91
C VAL A 152 -5.27 -8.96 -9.39
N GLN A 153 -6.22 -8.88 -8.46
CA GLN A 153 -7.64 -8.79 -8.79
C GLN A 153 -8.39 -8.04 -7.68
N MET A 154 -9.49 -7.39 -8.04
CA MET A 154 -10.42 -6.83 -7.05
C MET A 154 -11.07 -7.96 -6.25
N GLY A 155 -11.00 -7.88 -4.92
CA GLY A 155 -11.68 -8.80 -4.01
C GLY A 155 -13.14 -8.42 -3.71
N GLY A 156 -13.62 -7.32 -4.29
CA GLY A 156 -15.01 -6.85 -4.17
C GLY A 156 -15.17 -5.37 -4.48
N PHE A 157 -16.35 -5.00 -4.98
CA PHE A 157 -16.70 -3.62 -5.31
C PHE A 157 -17.66 -3.06 -4.24
N ILE A 158 -17.21 -2.03 -3.53
CA ILE A 158 -17.95 -1.31 -2.48
C ILE A 158 -17.66 0.19 -2.53
N GLN A 159 -18.42 0.98 -1.76
CA GLN A 159 -18.34 2.46 -1.76
C GLN A 159 -18.65 3.07 -3.14
N CYS A 160 -19.65 2.51 -3.81
CA CYS A 160 -20.19 2.94 -5.09
C CYS A 160 -21.70 2.69 -5.08
N ASP A 161 -22.42 3.41 -5.93
CA ASP A 161 -23.77 3.02 -6.33
C ASP A 161 -23.71 1.74 -7.20
N GLU A 162 -24.79 0.95 -7.20
CA GLU A 162 -24.87 -0.36 -7.86
C GLU A 162 -24.40 -0.30 -9.33
N GLU A 163 -24.90 0.66 -10.10
CA GLU A 163 -24.53 0.84 -11.52
C GLU A 163 -23.02 1.09 -11.72
N VAL A 164 -22.39 1.80 -10.77
CA VAL A 164 -20.95 2.11 -10.82
C VAL A 164 -20.13 0.90 -10.39
N CYS A 165 -20.58 0.15 -9.38
CA CYS A 165 -19.94 -1.11 -8.99
C CYS A 165 -19.97 -2.12 -10.15
N ASP A 166 -21.12 -2.25 -10.82
CA ASP A 166 -21.30 -3.06 -12.02
C ASP A 166 -20.37 -2.62 -13.17
N GLU A 167 -20.26 -1.32 -13.41
CA GLU A 167 -19.33 -0.79 -14.42
C GLU A 167 -17.89 -1.15 -14.09
N MET A 168 -17.47 -0.99 -12.83
CA MET A 168 -16.13 -1.36 -12.39
C MET A 168 -15.87 -2.86 -12.55
N GLU A 169 -16.81 -3.72 -12.18
CA GLU A 169 -16.66 -5.17 -12.33
C GLU A 169 -16.52 -5.58 -13.81
N ARG A 170 -17.33 -4.99 -14.70
CA ARG A 170 -17.21 -5.24 -16.14
C ARG A 170 -15.85 -4.84 -16.70
N VAL A 171 -15.23 -3.76 -16.20
CA VAL A 171 -13.96 -3.23 -16.73
C VAL A 171 -12.74 -3.84 -16.06
N LEU A 172 -12.79 -4.06 -14.74
CA LEU A 172 -11.69 -4.56 -13.91
C LEU A 172 -11.75 -6.06 -13.68
N GLY A 173 -12.75 -6.76 -14.25
CA GLY A 173 -12.95 -8.18 -14.08
C GLY A 173 -13.73 -8.51 -12.82
N HIS A 174 -14.25 -9.75 -12.78
CA HIS A 174 -15.07 -10.25 -11.69
C HIS A 174 -14.36 -10.16 -10.34
N ALA A 175 -15.15 -9.92 -9.29
CA ALA A 175 -14.63 -9.94 -7.94
C ALA A 175 -14.11 -11.34 -7.60
N HIS A 176 -12.86 -11.42 -7.15
CA HIS A 176 -12.23 -12.67 -6.72
C HIS A 176 -11.69 -12.51 -5.32
N PHE A 177 -12.49 -12.90 -4.33
CA PHE A 177 -12.11 -12.80 -2.93
C PHE A 177 -11.27 -14.01 -2.50
N GLU A 178 -10.18 -13.73 -1.80
CA GLU A 178 -9.39 -14.75 -1.10
C GLU A 178 -9.20 -14.33 0.35
N GLY A 179 -9.13 -15.32 1.25
CA GLY A 179 -8.81 -15.08 2.65
C GLY A 179 -7.37 -14.62 2.84
N GLN A 180 -7.07 -13.99 3.98
CA GLN A 180 -5.75 -13.44 4.28
C GLN A 180 -4.62 -14.48 4.19
N ASP A 181 -4.91 -15.76 4.47
CA ASP A 181 -3.91 -16.83 4.41
C ASP A 181 -3.42 -17.15 2.98
N ALA A 182 -4.13 -16.69 1.94
CA ALA A 182 -3.66 -16.86 0.56
C ALA A 182 -2.36 -16.07 0.30
N GLU A 183 -2.20 -14.91 0.92
CA GLU A 183 -1.04 -14.02 0.75
C GLU A 183 0.28 -14.73 1.12
N ARG A 184 0.25 -15.70 2.05
CA ARG A 184 1.46 -16.38 2.56
C ARG A 184 2.24 -17.15 1.48
N GLN A 185 1.59 -17.49 0.39
CA GLN A 185 2.14 -18.28 -0.72
C GLN A 185 3.09 -17.47 -1.61
N PHE A 186 3.04 -16.14 -1.54
CA PHE A 186 3.64 -15.26 -2.53
C PHE A 186 4.85 -14.50 -1.99
N ARG A 187 5.87 -14.32 -2.84
CA ARG A 187 7.09 -13.61 -2.48
C ARG A 187 6.93 -12.10 -2.41
N TYR A 188 6.00 -11.54 -3.19
CA TYR A 188 5.82 -10.11 -3.33
C TYR A 188 4.37 -9.75 -3.01
N LEU A 189 4.16 -8.98 -1.95
CA LEU A 189 2.84 -8.58 -1.48
C LEU A 189 2.65 -7.10 -1.69
N TYR A 190 1.64 -6.72 -2.46
CA TYR A 190 1.36 -5.32 -2.71
C TYR A 190 0.50 -4.73 -1.58
N ASP A 191 0.89 -3.57 -1.06
CA ASP A 191 0.16 -2.82 -0.04
C ASP A 191 -0.34 -1.50 -0.62
N LEU A 192 -1.66 -1.27 -0.47
CA LEU A 192 -2.36 -0.10 -1.00
C LEU A 192 -3.18 0.53 0.09
N ASP A 193 -3.15 1.86 0.11
CA ASP A 193 -4.05 2.69 0.90
C ASP A 193 -5.52 2.25 0.78
N GLY A 194 -6.30 2.55 1.81
CA GLY A 194 -7.74 2.43 1.81
C GLY A 194 -8.36 3.81 1.89
N ASN A 195 -9.43 3.96 2.68
CA ASN A 195 -9.99 5.28 3.01
C ASN A 195 -9.01 6.15 3.81
N GLY A 196 -7.97 5.54 4.35
CA GLY A 196 -6.79 6.16 4.93
C GLY A 196 -5.58 5.28 4.58
N MET A 197 -4.70 5.03 5.54
CA MET A 197 -3.64 4.03 5.39
C MET A 197 -4.17 2.58 5.26
N SER A 198 -3.27 1.66 4.91
CA SER A 198 -3.57 0.23 4.85
C SER A 198 -3.43 -0.48 6.21
N GLY A 199 -4.56 -0.90 6.80
CA GLY A 199 -4.55 -1.71 8.02
C GLY A 199 -3.93 -3.11 7.86
N ARG A 200 -3.56 -3.54 6.65
CA ARG A 200 -2.94 -4.85 6.39
C ARG A 200 -1.42 -4.81 6.53
N PHE A 201 -0.80 -3.62 6.53
CA PHE A 201 0.65 -3.50 6.34
C PHE A 201 1.47 -4.37 7.29
N TYR A 202 1.10 -4.42 8.58
CA TYR A 202 1.81 -5.25 9.57
C TYR A 202 1.62 -6.74 9.29
N HIS A 203 0.41 -7.16 8.90
CA HIS A 203 0.16 -8.56 8.55
C HIS A 203 1.05 -8.98 7.37
N LEU A 204 1.17 -8.13 6.34
CA LEU A 204 2.01 -8.40 5.17
C LEU A 204 3.48 -8.52 5.56
N LEU A 205 3.99 -7.63 6.42
CA LEU A 205 5.37 -7.71 6.93
C LEU A 205 5.64 -9.02 7.69
N SER A 206 4.65 -9.58 8.38
CA SER A 206 4.83 -10.86 9.08
C SER A 206 4.99 -12.08 8.15
N GLN A 207 4.67 -11.98 6.86
CA GLN A 207 4.63 -13.14 5.96
C GLN A 207 5.97 -13.59 5.38
N ARG A 208 7.11 -13.02 5.82
CA ARG A 208 8.45 -13.24 5.23
C ARG A 208 8.41 -13.07 3.70
N ALA A 209 7.81 -11.98 3.26
CA ALA A 209 7.64 -11.61 1.86
C ALA A 209 8.10 -10.15 1.68
N VAL A 210 8.45 -9.77 0.46
CA VAL A 210 8.73 -8.39 0.12
C VAL A 210 7.42 -7.63 0.01
N VAL A 211 7.22 -6.61 0.85
CA VAL A 211 6.05 -5.75 0.76
C VAL A 211 6.35 -4.58 -0.19
N LEU A 212 5.58 -4.46 -1.26
CA LEU A 212 5.58 -3.32 -2.19
C LEU A 212 4.53 -2.31 -1.68
N LYS A 213 4.94 -1.25 -0.99
CA LYS A 213 4.02 -0.28 -0.36
C LYS A 213 3.82 0.96 -1.22
N GLN A 214 2.60 1.18 -1.67
CA GLN A 214 2.17 2.42 -2.33
C GLN A 214 1.25 3.21 -1.39
N THR A 215 1.76 4.32 -0.85
CA THR A 215 1.02 5.16 0.09
C THR A 215 1.33 6.65 -0.03
N TRP A 216 0.33 7.49 0.25
CA TRP A 216 0.48 8.93 0.53
C TRP A 216 0.22 9.29 1.99
N PHE A 217 -0.14 8.31 2.81
CA PHE A 217 -0.36 8.50 4.22
C PHE A 217 0.94 8.32 4.99
N GLN A 218 1.17 9.23 5.92
CA GLN A 218 2.17 9.11 6.96
C GLN A 218 1.54 8.41 8.16
N GLU A 219 2.31 7.53 8.78
CA GLU A 219 1.90 6.74 9.93
C GLU A 219 2.92 6.87 11.08
N TRP A 220 2.51 6.52 12.30
CA TRP A 220 3.36 6.64 13.49
C TRP A 220 4.69 5.84 13.40
N HIS A 221 4.74 4.83 12.53
CA HIS A 221 5.87 3.91 12.38
C HIS A 221 6.85 4.28 11.26
N ASP A 222 6.63 5.38 10.52
CA ASP A 222 7.46 5.75 9.36
C ASP A 222 8.95 5.95 9.72
N GLU A 223 9.24 6.38 10.96
CA GLU A 223 10.62 6.52 11.46
C GLU A 223 11.25 5.18 11.90
N ARG A 224 10.45 4.11 11.96
CA ARG A 224 10.88 2.78 12.42
C ARG A 224 11.10 1.84 11.24
N LEU A 225 10.40 2.02 10.13
CA LEU A 225 10.49 1.18 8.95
C LEU A 225 11.17 1.93 7.81
N LEU A 226 12.33 1.44 7.36
CA LEU A 226 13.11 2.08 6.31
C LEU A 226 12.77 1.49 4.93
N PRO A 227 12.45 2.34 3.93
CA PRO A 227 12.34 1.92 2.54
C PRO A 227 13.61 1.24 2.07
N TRP A 228 13.47 0.22 1.22
CA TRP A 228 14.52 -0.65 0.68
C TRP A 228 15.28 -1.51 1.70
N ALA A 229 15.04 -1.33 3.01
CA ALA A 229 15.54 -2.24 4.04
C ALA A 229 14.44 -3.18 4.55
N HIS A 230 13.21 -2.68 4.74
CA HIS A 230 12.11 -3.46 5.32
C HIS A 230 10.92 -3.65 4.37
N TYR A 231 10.80 -2.79 3.36
CA TYR A 231 9.77 -2.85 2.32
C TYR A 231 10.25 -2.05 1.10
N ILE A 232 9.61 -2.21 -0.05
CA ILE A 232 9.93 -1.45 -1.27
C ILE A 232 8.84 -0.40 -1.50
N PRO A 233 9.18 0.90 -1.55
CA PRO A 233 8.20 1.93 -1.86
C PRO A 233 7.84 1.90 -3.34
N VAL A 234 6.55 2.09 -3.66
CA VAL A 234 6.05 2.27 -5.02
C VAL A 234 5.30 3.59 -5.11
N THR A 235 5.58 4.37 -6.14
CA THR A 235 4.97 5.67 -6.40
C THR A 235 3.50 5.50 -6.77
N MET A 236 2.68 6.53 -6.58
CA MET A 236 1.29 6.51 -7.07
C MET A 236 1.21 6.43 -8.61
N GLY A 237 2.28 6.81 -9.32
CA GLY A 237 2.38 6.71 -10.77
C GLY A 237 2.53 5.26 -11.24
N MET A 238 3.28 4.43 -10.49
CA MET A 238 3.64 3.04 -10.82
C MET A 238 4.50 2.89 -12.08
N GLU A 239 5.12 3.97 -12.56
CA GLU A 239 5.92 3.97 -13.79
C GLU A 239 7.15 3.06 -13.64
N GLU A 240 7.71 3.01 -12.44
CA GLU A 240 8.85 2.19 -12.06
C GLU A 240 8.48 0.72 -11.83
N LEU A 241 7.20 0.42 -11.56
CA LEU A 241 6.76 -0.89 -11.09
C LEU A 241 7.18 -2.04 -12.01
N PRO A 242 7.03 -1.97 -13.36
CA PRO A 242 7.45 -3.05 -14.24
C PRO A 242 8.96 -3.32 -14.15
N SER A 243 9.78 -2.28 -14.04
CA SER A 243 11.24 -2.41 -13.98
C SER A 243 11.70 -2.94 -12.63
N VAL A 244 11.07 -2.49 -11.54
CA VAL A 244 11.33 -3.00 -10.20
C VAL A 244 10.97 -4.48 -10.10
N VAL A 245 9.76 -4.87 -10.54
CA VAL A 245 9.32 -6.27 -10.48
C VAL A 245 10.19 -7.17 -11.36
N ASP A 246 10.58 -6.69 -12.53
CA ASP A 246 11.49 -7.43 -13.40
C ASP A 246 12.85 -7.70 -12.72
N PHE A 247 13.46 -6.67 -12.13
CA PHE A 247 14.69 -6.81 -11.37
C PHE A 247 14.53 -7.83 -10.23
N LEU A 248 13.49 -7.71 -9.41
CA LEU A 248 13.30 -8.59 -8.25
C LEU A 248 13.11 -10.06 -8.65
N ILE A 249 12.42 -10.34 -9.77
CA ILE A 249 12.08 -11.71 -10.19
C ILE A 249 13.16 -12.35 -11.05
N ASN A 250 13.75 -11.60 -11.97
CA ASN A 250 14.58 -12.14 -13.05
C ASN A 250 16.08 -11.84 -12.88
N ASP A 251 16.47 -10.96 -11.97
CA ASP A 251 17.88 -10.67 -11.69
C ASP A 251 18.38 -11.45 -10.45
N PRO A 252 19.54 -12.14 -10.52
CA PRO A 252 20.13 -12.82 -9.36
C PRO A 252 20.38 -11.91 -8.15
N ASP A 253 20.80 -10.65 -8.37
CA ASP A 253 20.95 -9.68 -7.30
C ASP A 253 19.60 -9.23 -6.76
N GLY A 254 18.59 -9.09 -7.63
CA GLY A 254 17.22 -8.79 -7.23
C GLY A 254 16.60 -9.88 -6.37
N GLU A 255 16.82 -11.15 -6.71
CA GLU A 255 16.40 -12.31 -5.91
C GLU A 255 17.07 -12.31 -4.52
N ARG A 256 18.38 -12.07 -4.47
CA ARG A 256 19.14 -12.00 -3.20
C ARG A 256 18.63 -10.86 -2.32
N ILE A 257 18.51 -9.66 -2.88
CA ILE A 257 18.02 -8.47 -2.15
C ILE A 257 16.57 -8.68 -1.71
N SER A 258 15.73 -9.33 -2.51
CA SER A 258 14.36 -9.65 -2.13
C SER A 258 14.30 -10.53 -0.88
N ALA A 259 15.14 -11.56 -0.80
CA ALA A 259 15.23 -12.41 0.38
C ALA A 259 15.70 -11.63 1.62
N GLU A 260 16.71 -10.76 1.45
CA GLU A 260 17.22 -9.90 2.52
C GLU A 260 16.14 -8.93 3.05
N ILE A 261 15.41 -8.25 2.16
CA ILE A 261 14.34 -7.33 2.52
C ILE A 261 13.18 -8.06 3.20
N ALA A 262 12.77 -9.22 2.66
CA ALA A 262 11.66 -10.01 3.20
C ALA A 262 11.95 -10.47 4.63
N GLU A 263 13.15 -10.97 4.89
CA GLU A 263 13.55 -11.41 6.22
C GLU A 263 13.75 -10.21 7.16
N ALA A 264 14.42 -9.15 6.71
CA ALA A 264 14.64 -7.95 7.51
C ALA A 264 13.33 -7.26 7.89
N GLY A 265 12.39 -7.09 6.95
CA GLY A 265 11.06 -6.51 7.23
C GLY A 265 10.26 -7.34 8.23
N SER A 266 10.29 -8.67 8.09
CA SER A 266 9.61 -9.58 9.01
C SER A 266 10.23 -9.59 10.40
N ALA A 267 11.56 -9.73 10.50
CA ALA A 267 12.26 -9.78 11.77
C ALA A 267 12.23 -8.43 12.50
N TRP A 268 12.38 -7.33 11.78
CA TRP A 268 12.40 -5.99 12.36
C TRP A 268 11.02 -5.53 12.84
N SER A 269 9.96 -5.79 12.07
CA SER A 269 8.59 -5.43 12.46
C SER A 269 8.21 -6.05 13.82
N ARG A 270 8.59 -7.33 14.07
CA ARG A 270 8.38 -8.01 15.36
C ARG A 270 9.13 -7.38 16.53
N ARG A 271 10.11 -6.50 16.29
CA ARG A 271 10.90 -5.84 17.34
C ARG A 271 10.44 -4.43 17.66
N VAL A 272 9.88 -3.71 16.70
CA VAL A 272 9.61 -2.27 16.82
C VAL A 272 8.14 -1.88 16.68
N LEU A 273 7.27 -2.83 16.33
CA LEU A 273 5.83 -2.60 16.08
C LEU A 273 4.93 -3.43 17.00
N ARG A 274 5.43 -3.85 18.17
CA ARG A 274 4.67 -4.68 19.12
C ARG A 274 3.60 -3.85 19.82
N ASP A 275 2.67 -4.54 20.48
CA ASP A 275 1.64 -3.89 21.30
C ASP A 275 2.24 -2.99 22.39
N ILE A 276 3.36 -3.39 22.98
CA ILE A 276 4.09 -2.55 23.95
C ILE A 276 4.68 -1.29 23.31
N ASP A 277 5.19 -1.38 22.08
CA ASP A 277 5.79 -0.23 21.40
C ASP A 277 4.70 0.82 21.06
N MET A 278 3.53 0.35 20.60
CA MET A 278 2.35 1.19 20.39
C MET A 278 1.84 1.82 21.69
N SER A 279 1.77 1.02 22.77
CA SER A 279 1.31 1.48 24.09
C SER A 279 2.23 2.56 24.66
N VAL A 280 3.55 2.35 24.58
CA VAL A 280 4.56 3.33 25.01
C VAL A 280 4.48 4.60 24.18
N TYR A 281 4.27 4.49 22.86
CA TYR A 281 4.10 5.65 21.99
C TYR A 281 2.90 6.49 22.41
N VAL A 282 1.72 5.88 22.58
CA VAL A 282 0.50 6.58 23.01
C VAL A 282 0.67 7.18 24.40
N TYR A 283 1.23 6.42 25.34
CA TYR A 283 1.50 6.89 26.70
C TYR A 283 2.38 8.15 26.69
N ARG A 284 3.51 8.10 25.97
CA ARG A 284 4.41 9.26 25.85
C ARG A 284 3.70 10.43 25.18
N LEU A 285 2.95 10.19 24.10
CA LEU A 285 2.21 11.26 23.43
C LEU A 285 1.25 11.97 24.39
N LEU A 286 0.49 11.22 25.19
CA LEU A 286 -0.44 11.81 26.17
C LEU A 286 0.28 12.63 27.24
N LEU A 287 1.47 12.19 27.69
CA LEU A 287 2.30 12.96 28.62
C LEU A 287 2.77 14.29 28.00
N GLU A 288 3.27 14.27 26.77
CA GLU A 288 3.73 15.48 26.07
C GLU A 288 2.56 16.43 25.79
N MET A 289 1.40 15.90 25.39
CA MET A 289 0.18 16.69 25.23
C MET A 289 -0.24 17.33 26.55
N ALA A 290 -0.27 16.59 27.65
CA ALA A 290 -0.60 17.12 28.96
C ALA A 290 0.39 18.22 29.42
N ALA A 291 1.67 18.08 29.09
CA ALA A 291 2.68 19.09 29.39
C ALA A 291 2.47 20.39 28.59
N ILE A 292 2.06 20.29 27.32
CA ILE A 292 1.79 21.44 26.44
C ILE A 292 0.49 22.14 26.84
N PHE A 293 -0.59 21.38 27.02
CA PHE A 293 -1.92 21.93 27.27
C PHE A 293 -2.17 22.31 28.73
N LYS A 294 -1.33 21.84 29.66
CA LYS A 294 -1.46 22.01 31.12
C LYS A 294 -2.79 21.43 31.66
N PRO A 295 -2.93 21.27 32.99
CA PRO A 295 -4.24 21.00 33.57
C PRO A 295 -5.19 22.13 33.17
N LEU A 296 -6.41 21.76 32.77
CA LEU A 296 -7.46 22.74 32.53
C LEU A 296 -7.67 23.50 33.85
N ASP A 297 -7.41 24.81 33.83
CA ASP A 297 -7.80 25.68 34.92
C ASP A 297 -9.32 25.85 34.84
N PRO A 298 -10.11 25.32 35.79
CA PRO A 298 -11.56 25.40 35.75
C PRO A 298 -12.07 26.84 35.80
N ASP A 299 -11.25 27.77 36.28
CA ASP A 299 -11.58 29.19 36.42
C ASP A 299 -11.13 30.00 35.18
N GLU A 300 -10.52 29.37 34.17
CA GLU A 300 -10.05 30.01 32.95
C GLU A 300 -11.22 30.24 31.97
N LYS A 301 -11.49 31.52 31.66
CA LYS A 301 -12.60 31.99 30.78
C LYS A 301 -12.55 31.50 29.32
N VAL A 302 -11.56 30.70 28.94
CA VAL A 302 -11.43 30.11 27.60
C VAL A 302 -12.66 29.26 27.24
N TRP A 303 -13.34 28.67 28.21
CA TRP A 303 -14.53 27.85 27.98
C TRP A 303 -15.80 28.65 27.64
N GLU A 304 -15.90 29.92 28.05
CA GLU A 304 -17.03 30.79 27.64
C GLU A 304 -16.96 31.11 26.14
N THR A 305 -15.75 31.25 25.59
CA THR A 305 -15.52 31.63 24.18
C THR A 305 -15.56 30.45 23.21
N VAL A 306 -15.20 29.24 23.64
CA VAL A 306 -15.27 28.03 22.79
C VAL A 306 -16.73 27.63 22.51
N THR A 307 -17.65 27.82 23.46
CA THR A 307 -19.09 27.57 23.25
C THR A 307 -19.71 28.61 22.30
N GLU A 308 -19.23 29.85 22.30
CA GLU A 308 -19.67 30.91 21.36
C GLU A 308 -19.11 30.75 19.94
N GLN A 309 -17.98 30.05 19.76
CA GLN A 309 -17.34 29.86 18.44
C GLN A 309 -17.70 28.54 17.75
N LEU A 310 -18.32 27.59 18.46
CA LEU A 310 -18.74 26.29 17.92
C LEU A 310 -20.26 26.19 17.67
N LEU A 311 -21.02 27.27 17.94
CA LEU A 311 -22.42 27.48 17.55
C LEU A 311 -22.51 28.50 16.42
#